data_AF-A0A953RG98-F1
#
_entry.id   AF-A0A953RG98-F1
#
_cell.length_a   1.000
_cell.length_b   1.000
_cell.length_c   1.000
_cell.angle_alpha   90.00
_cell.angle_beta   90.00
_cell.angle_gamma   90.00
#
_symmetry.space_group_name_H-M   'P 1'
#
loop_
_entity.id
_entity.type
_entity.pdbx_description
1 polymer ?
#
loop_
_entity_poly.entity_id
_entity_poly.type
_entity_poly.pdbx_seq_one_letter_code
_entity_poly.pdbx_strand_id
1 'polypeptide(L)'
;MWVAQLQSALTAKGIRVWIDKDQILPGDRFVDALQHGLESSDSVVLVVSQDALGSSWVQDEYQRALTLSNSSGRNLRLIPLLLADLELPGFLANREYVDFRDGSRFNDAVDLLVRGIRGKAAEGTVPDNSTSAGATTNGSAGVDEVEFLERSIKREERSIRNTWYLRAGALGLGLMVSALVMTLGGALQSQSRLILAVGVPMITGLIGWGATERDRAACRDSIKKLSYLKDGLQLCRSVINPNCGKLHARFWRMVEQDSDA
;
A
#
# COMPACT_ATOMS: atom_id res chain seq x y z
N MET A 1 21.10 -11.17 -16.37
CA MET A 1 22.16 -10.20 -16.69
C MET A 1 21.85 -8.79 -16.18
N TRP A 2 20.59 -8.36 -16.08
CA TRP A 2 20.23 -7.01 -15.59
C TRP A 2 20.59 -6.71 -14.12
N VAL A 3 20.33 -7.63 -13.19
CA VAL A 3 20.62 -7.44 -11.75
C VAL A 3 22.12 -7.21 -11.48
N ALA A 4 23.00 -7.88 -12.22
CA ALA A 4 24.46 -7.71 -12.11
C ALA A 4 24.92 -6.31 -12.59
N GLN A 5 24.25 -5.75 -13.60
CA GLN A 5 24.48 -4.37 -14.05
C GLN A 5 24.06 -3.36 -12.97
N LEU A 6 22.90 -3.57 -12.35
CA LEU A 6 22.43 -2.74 -11.24
C LEU A 6 23.38 -2.82 -10.02
N GLN A 7 23.81 -4.03 -9.65
CA GLN A 7 24.79 -4.26 -8.58
C GLN A 7 26.06 -3.46 -8.83
N SER A 8 26.65 -3.57 -10.03
CA SER A 8 27.86 -2.86 -10.40
C SER A 8 27.68 -1.34 -10.30
N ALA A 9 26.54 -0.82 -10.75
CA ALA A 9 26.23 0.61 -10.67
C ALA A 9 26.06 1.11 -9.22
N LEU A 10 25.45 0.31 -8.35
CA LEU A 10 25.29 0.63 -6.92
C LEU A 10 26.62 0.55 -6.17
N THR A 11 27.45 -0.46 -6.44
CA THR A 11 28.79 -0.61 -5.86
C THR A 11 29.71 0.54 -6.28
N ALA A 12 29.65 0.97 -7.54
CA ALA A 12 30.39 2.15 -8.02
C ALA A 12 30.00 3.44 -7.27
N LYS A 13 28.77 3.51 -6.72
CA LYS A 13 28.29 4.62 -5.88
C LYS A 13 28.51 4.39 -4.37
N GLY A 14 29.31 3.39 -4.00
CA GLY A 14 29.70 3.10 -2.62
C GLY A 14 28.61 2.40 -1.79
N ILE A 15 27.60 1.80 -2.43
CA ILE A 15 26.57 1.01 -1.75
C ILE A 15 27.03 -0.45 -1.67
N ARG A 16 27.00 -1.03 -0.47
CA ARG A 16 27.19 -2.48 -0.28
C ARG A 16 25.91 -3.19 -0.67
N VAL A 17 25.99 -4.16 -1.58
CA VAL A 17 24.83 -4.88 -2.12
C VAL A 17 24.93 -6.34 -1.72
N TRP A 18 23.85 -6.86 -1.13
CA TRP A 18 23.67 -8.29 -0.89
C TRP A 18 22.68 -8.84 -1.92
N ILE A 19 22.97 -9.99 -2.53
CA ILE A 19 22.14 -10.63 -3.56
C ILE A 19 21.93 -12.09 -3.16
N ASP A 20 20.68 -12.52 -3.20
CA ASP A 20 20.26 -13.90 -2.87
C ASP A 20 21.01 -14.96 -3.69
N LYS A 21 21.13 -14.75 -5.01
CA LYS A 21 21.78 -15.67 -5.94
C LYS A 21 23.26 -15.90 -5.65
N ASP A 22 23.95 -14.91 -5.10
CA ASP A 22 25.39 -14.97 -4.87
C ASP A 22 25.73 -15.42 -3.44
N GLN A 23 24.79 -15.30 -2.50
CA GLN A 23 25.03 -15.44 -1.06
C GLN A 23 24.28 -16.63 -0.44
N ILE A 24 23.30 -17.22 -1.14
CA ILE A 24 22.62 -18.46 -0.72
C ILE A 24 23.29 -19.65 -1.40
N LEU A 25 23.96 -20.50 -0.62
CA LEU A 25 24.68 -21.66 -1.14
C LEU A 25 23.73 -22.86 -1.32
N PRO A 26 24.01 -23.77 -2.27
CA PRO A 26 23.28 -25.04 -2.36
C PRO A 26 23.38 -25.83 -1.05
N GLY A 27 22.23 -26.06 -0.41
CA GLY A 27 22.15 -26.71 0.90
C GLY A 27 21.71 -25.77 2.04
N ASP A 28 21.77 -24.46 1.82
CA ASP A 28 21.23 -23.49 2.77
C ASP A 28 19.71 -23.52 2.80
N ARG A 29 19.15 -23.29 3.98
CA ARG A 29 17.72 -23.01 4.11
C ARG A 29 17.47 -21.61 3.59
N PHE A 30 16.89 -21.51 2.39
CA PHE A 30 16.62 -20.25 1.69
C PHE A 30 16.01 -19.17 2.59
N VAL A 31 15.01 -19.56 3.40
CA VAL A 31 14.30 -18.65 4.32
C VAL A 31 15.24 -18.07 5.37
N ASP A 32 16.08 -18.89 5.98
CA ASP A 32 17.01 -18.46 7.04
C ASP A 32 18.09 -17.51 6.47
N ALA A 33 18.60 -17.82 5.27
CA ALA A 33 19.58 -16.98 4.59
C ALA A 33 18.99 -15.64 4.11
N LEU A 34 17.75 -15.65 3.61
CA LEU A 34 17.02 -14.43 3.25
C LEU A 34 16.77 -13.56 4.49
N GLN A 35 16.33 -14.17 5.60
CA GLN A 35 16.13 -13.46 6.86
C GLN A 35 17.42 -12.79 7.32
N HIS A 36 18.55 -13.48 7.26
CA HIS A 36 19.85 -12.90 7.60
C HIS A 36 20.25 -11.74 6.67
N GLY A 37 19.98 -11.84 5.37
CA GLY A 37 20.18 -10.75 4.41
C GLY A 37 19.33 -9.52 4.74
N LEU A 38 18.07 -9.72 5.16
CA LEU A 38 17.16 -8.64 5.57
C LEU A 38 17.60 -8.00 6.90
N GLU A 39 18.04 -8.82 7.86
CA GLU A 39 18.57 -8.37 9.15
C GLU A 39 19.91 -7.66 9.04
N SER A 40 20.70 -7.88 8.00
CA SER A 40 22.01 -7.22 7.80
C SER A 40 21.94 -5.97 6.91
N SER A 41 20.79 -5.71 6.29
CA SER A 41 20.61 -4.61 5.33
C SER A 41 19.84 -3.41 5.92
N ASP A 42 20.13 -2.20 5.43
CA ASP A 42 19.39 -0.96 5.80
C ASP A 42 18.24 -0.67 4.84
N SER A 43 18.30 -1.23 3.63
CA SER A 43 17.29 -1.06 2.58
C SER A 43 17.19 -2.34 1.76
N VAL A 44 15.98 -2.64 1.31
CA VAL A 44 15.65 -3.78 0.46
C VAL A 44 15.11 -3.26 -0.86
N VAL A 45 15.72 -3.69 -1.94
CA VAL A 45 15.30 -3.34 -3.29
C VAL A 45 14.59 -4.55 -3.89
N LEU A 46 13.29 -4.42 -4.15
CA LEU A 46 12.51 -5.51 -4.72
C LEU A 46 12.39 -5.30 -6.23
N VAL A 47 13.04 -6.17 -7.01
CA VAL A 47 12.92 -6.18 -8.46
C VAL A 47 11.64 -6.89 -8.85
N VAL A 48 10.63 -6.13 -9.30
CA VAL A 48 9.33 -6.69 -9.63
C VAL A 48 9.33 -7.19 -11.07
N SER A 49 9.12 -8.49 -11.24
CA SER A 49 8.88 -9.15 -12.53
C SER A 49 7.55 -9.91 -12.50
N GLN A 50 7.01 -10.22 -13.67
CA GLN A 50 5.76 -10.98 -13.78
C GLN A 50 5.86 -12.37 -13.12
N ASP A 51 7.01 -13.02 -13.26
CA ASP A 51 7.31 -14.31 -12.63
C ASP A 51 7.38 -14.20 -11.09
N ALA A 52 7.91 -13.09 -10.56
CA ALA A 52 7.99 -12.85 -9.13
C ALA A 52 6.61 -12.66 -8.49
N LEU A 53 5.68 -11.98 -9.20
CA LEU A 53 4.32 -11.70 -8.73
C LEU A 53 3.40 -12.92 -8.74
N GLY A 54 3.61 -13.86 -9.66
CA GLY A 54 2.78 -15.06 -9.82
C GLY A 54 3.03 -16.16 -8.78
N SER A 55 4.12 -16.07 -8.02
CA SER A 55 4.40 -17.04 -6.97
C SER A 55 3.72 -16.64 -5.66
N SER A 56 2.79 -17.46 -5.17
CA SER A 56 2.14 -17.28 -3.85
C SER A 56 3.15 -17.17 -2.71
N TRP A 57 4.32 -17.77 -2.90
CA TRP A 57 5.44 -17.80 -1.97
C TRP A 57 6.05 -16.41 -1.70
N VAL A 58 6.10 -15.51 -2.69
CA VAL A 58 6.70 -14.16 -2.54
C VAL A 58 5.83 -13.24 -1.68
N GLN A 59 4.50 -13.41 -1.66
CA GLN A 59 3.64 -12.49 -0.90
C GLN A 59 3.68 -12.73 0.61
N ASP A 60 3.47 -13.97 1.04
CA ASP A 60 3.35 -14.27 2.47
C ASP A 60 4.69 -14.21 3.22
N GLU A 61 5.77 -14.61 2.56
CA GLU A 61 7.09 -14.72 3.21
C GLU A 61 7.85 -13.38 3.23
N TYR A 62 7.78 -12.57 2.16
CA TYR A 62 8.31 -11.19 2.24
C TYR A 62 7.54 -10.34 3.22
N GLN A 63 6.21 -10.49 3.29
CA GLN A 63 5.41 -9.81 4.31
C GLN A 63 5.88 -10.17 5.72
N ARG A 64 6.04 -11.46 6.03
CA ARG A 64 6.54 -11.89 7.35
C ARG A 64 7.94 -11.38 7.63
N ALA A 65 8.85 -11.49 6.67
CA ALA A 65 10.25 -11.09 6.89
C ALA A 65 10.41 -9.56 7.05
N LEU A 66 9.62 -8.76 6.31
CA LEU A 66 9.56 -7.30 6.47
C LEU A 66 8.90 -6.88 7.80
N THR A 67 7.85 -7.56 8.22
CA THR A 67 7.19 -7.31 9.51
C THR A 67 8.12 -7.64 10.68
N LEU A 68 8.87 -8.75 10.59
CA LEU A 68 9.85 -9.15 11.60
C LEU A 68 11.03 -8.16 11.67
N SER A 69 11.54 -7.67 10.54
CA SER A 69 12.64 -6.69 10.52
C SER A 69 12.25 -5.33 11.10
N ASN A 70 10.99 -4.91 10.93
CA ASN A 70 10.47 -3.66 11.46
C ASN A 70 10.19 -3.73 12.97
N SER A 71 9.88 -4.93 13.48
CA SER A 71 9.61 -5.17 14.91
C SER A 71 10.86 -5.02 15.80
N SER A 72 12.07 -5.14 15.23
CA SER A 72 13.34 -5.00 15.95
C SER A 72 13.81 -3.56 16.17
N GLY A 73 12.95 -2.55 15.91
CA GLY A 73 13.30 -1.13 16.03
C GLY A 73 14.22 -0.59 14.91
N ARG A 74 14.39 -1.36 13.83
CA ARG A 74 15.14 -0.97 12.63
C ARG A 74 14.17 -0.64 11.50
N ASN A 75 14.32 0.55 10.93
CA ASN A 75 13.47 1.00 9.82
C ASN A 75 14.04 0.49 8.48
N LEU A 76 13.69 -0.75 8.12
CA LEU A 76 14.12 -1.36 6.87
C LEU A 76 13.35 -0.77 5.69
N ARG A 77 14.03 -0.03 4.80
CA ARG A 77 13.37 0.63 3.66
C ARG A 77 13.13 -0.33 2.51
N LEU A 78 11.86 -0.65 2.22
CA LEU A 78 11.50 -1.41 1.02
C LEU A 78 11.26 -0.47 -0.17
N ILE A 79 12.03 -0.64 -1.24
CA ILE A 79 11.98 0.15 -2.47
C ILE A 79 11.64 -0.77 -3.65
N PRO A 80 10.43 -0.70 -4.23
CA PRO A 80 10.08 -1.45 -5.42
C PRO A 80 10.78 -0.89 -6.68
N LEU A 81 11.24 -1.77 -7.57
CA LEU A 81 11.72 -1.44 -8.91
C LEU A 81 10.81 -2.04 -9.98
N LEU A 82 10.42 -1.22 -10.95
CA LEU A 82 9.62 -1.67 -12.09
C LEU A 82 10.52 -1.83 -13.32
N LEU A 83 10.59 -3.05 -13.86
CA LEU A 83 11.27 -3.35 -15.12
C LEU A 83 10.30 -3.42 -16.31
N ALA A 84 9.03 -3.64 -16.03
CA ALA A 84 7.96 -3.76 -17.02
C ALA A 84 6.66 -3.18 -16.43
N ASP A 85 5.67 -2.97 -17.28
CA ASP A 85 4.34 -2.55 -16.84
C ASP A 85 3.62 -3.75 -16.22
N LEU A 86 3.35 -3.69 -14.92
CA LEU A 86 2.84 -4.82 -14.12
C LEU A 86 1.79 -4.32 -13.12
N GLU A 87 0.75 -5.14 -12.90
CA GLU A 87 -0.18 -4.90 -11.81
C GLU A 87 0.48 -5.21 -10.47
N LEU A 88 0.83 -4.16 -9.74
CA LEU A 88 1.47 -4.30 -8.43
C LEU A 88 0.46 -4.80 -7.38
N PRO A 89 0.82 -5.82 -6.58
CA PRO A 89 0.00 -6.23 -5.44
C PRO A 89 -0.09 -5.11 -4.40
N GLY A 90 -1.16 -5.11 -3.60
CA GLY A 90 -1.53 -3.98 -2.73
C GLY A 90 -0.41 -3.47 -1.81
N PHE A 91 0.48 -4.35 -1.35
CA PHE A 91 1.61 -3.98 -0.48
C PHE A 91 2.74 -3.20 -1.19
N LEU A 92 2.85 -3.33 -2.52
CA LEU A 92 3.78 -2.57 -3.36
C LEU A 92 3.10 -1.34 -3.98
N ALA A 93 1.79 -1.40 -4.23
CA ALA A 93 1.02 -0.29 -4.80
C ALA A 93 0.98 0.97 -3.92
N ASN A 94 1.20 0.82 -2.61
CA ASN A 94 1.25 1.92 -1.64
C ASN A 94 2.67 2.47 -1.40
N ARG A 95 3.69 1.99 -2.13
CA ARG A 95 5.07 2.45 -2.00
C ARG A 95 5.50 3.21 -3.25
N GLU A 96 6.31 4.24 -3.05
CA GLU A 96 6.98 4.90 -4.17
C GLU A 96 8.00 3.95 -4.77
N TYR A 97 8.00 3.83 -6.10
CA TYR A 97 8.85 2.92 -6.84
C TYR A 97 9.83 3.70 -7.71
N VAL A 98 10.95 3.06 -8.06
CA VAL A 98 11.86 3.59 -9.06
C VAL A 98 11.60 2.88 -10.39
N ASP A 99 11.37 3.68 -11.42
CA ASP A 99 11.03 3.20 -12.75
C ASP A 99 12.30 2.93 -13.57
N PHE A 100 12.46 1.69 -14.01
CA PHE A 100 13.55 1.22 -14.87
C PHE A 100 13.02 0.68 -16.21
N ARG A 101 11.76 0.94 -16.57
CA ARG A 101 11.16 0.53 -17.85
C ARG A 101 11.84 1.19 -19.04
N ASP A 102 12.30 2.43 -18.88
CA ASP A 102 13.05 3.17 -19.88
C ASP A 102 14.56 3.01 -19.65
N GLY A 103 15.18 2.12 -20.44
CA GLY A 103 16.62 1.86 -20.38
C GLY A 103 17.51 3.05 -20.71
N SER A 104 16.99 4.07 -21.42
CA SER A 104 17.78 5.29 -21.71
C SER A 104 18.02 6.15 -20.45
N ARG A 105 17.17 5.98 -19.44
CA ARG A 105 17.22 6.71 -18.16
C ARG A 105 17.82 5.89 -17.02
N PHE A 106 18.53 4.81 -17.35
CA PHE A 106 19.08 3.88 -16.36
C PHE A 106 19.91 4.59 -15.29
N ASN A 107 20.82 5.50 -15.67
CA ASN A 107 21.68 6.20 -14.72
C ASN A 107 20.89 7.14 -13.79
N ASP A 108 19.90 7.87 -14.32
CA ASP A 108 19.03 8.75 -13.54
C ASP A 108 18.21 7.94 -12.52
N ALA A 109 17.68 6.79 -12.96
CA ALA A 109 16.94 5.87 -12.09
C ALA A 109 17.84 5.28 -11.00
N VAL A 110 19.11 4.94 -11.30
CA VAL A 110 20.09 4.53 -10.29
C VAL A 110 20.33 5.65 -9.27
N ASP A 111 20.41 6.91 -9.71
CA ASP A 111 20.58 8.04 -8.79
C ASP A 111 19.37 8.26 -7.88
N LEU A 112 18.16 8.12 -8.42
CA LEU A 112 16.92 8.12 -7.62
C LEU A 112 16.90 6.97 -6.61
N LEU A 113 17.32 5.78 -7.02
CA LEU A 113 17.41 4.63 -6.14
C LEU A 113 18.43 4.85 -5.01
N VAL A 114 19.60 5.39 -5.32
CA VAL A 114 20.64 5.71 -4.32
C VAL A 114 20.15 6.76 -3.32
N ARG A 115 19.37 7.75 -3.78
CA ARG A 115 18.72 8.72 -2.89
C ARG A 115 17.71 8.03 -1.96
N GLY A 116 16.90 7.11 -2.48
CA GLY A 116 15.96 6.31 -1.71
C GLY A 116 16.64 5.46 -0.63
N ILE A 117 17.71 4.74 -1.01
CA ILE A 117 18.54 3.90 -0.13
C ILE A 117 19.18 4.74 0.98
N ARG A 118 19.75 5.90 0.64
CA ARG A 118 20.40 6.79 1.62
C ARG A 118 19.42 7.61 2.45
N GLY A 119 18.15 7.65 2.05
CA GLY A 119 17.11 8.42 2.70
C GLY A 119 17.28 9.93 2.71
N LYS A 120 17.99 10.48 1.72
CA LYS A 120 18.12 11.93 1.54
C LYS A 120 17.03 12.43 0.58
N ALA A 121 16.07 13.21 1.10
CA ALA A 121 15.23 14.08 0.27
C ALA A 121 16.13 15.09 -0.46
N ALA A 122 15.77 15.54 -1.66
CA ALA A 122 16.61 16.45 -2.43
C ALA A 122 16.88 17.75 -1.65
N GLU A 123 18.14 18.02 -1.31
CA GLU A 123 18.57 19.33 -0.81
C GLU A 123 18.64 20.32 -1.99
N GLY A 124 17.64 21.20 -2.09
CA GLY A 124 17.79 22.60 -2.50
C GLY A 124 17.83 22.97 -4.00
N THR A 125 16.89 23.83 -4.40
CA THR A 125 17.25 25.08 -5.09
C THR A 125 16.26 26.16 -4.66
N VAL A 126 16.54 26.80 -3.52
CA VAL A 126 15.91 28.06 -3.14
C VAL A 126 16.78 29.17 -3.75
N PRO A 127 16.28 30.00 -4.69
CA PRO A 127 17.02 31.16 -5.16
C PRO A 127 17.04 32.19 -4.02
N ASP A 128 18.26 32.58 -3.63
CA ASP A 128 18.50 33.70 -2.74
C ASP A 128 18.07 35.00 -3.43
N ASN A 129 17.15 35.74 -2.81
CA ASN A 129 16.96 37.16 -3.12
C ASN A 129 16.42 37.92 -1.90
N SER A 130 17.31 38.26 -0.97
CA SER A 130 17.10 39.44 -0.15
C SER A 130 17.33 40.70 -1.00
N THR A 131 16.25 41.41 -1.39
CA THR A 131 16.10 42.89 -1.31
C THR A 131 14.82 43.38 -2.02
N SER A 132 14.01 44.10 -1.23
CA SER A 132 12.98 45.11 -1.56
C SER A 132 11.81 44.79 -2.51
N ALA A 133 10.62 44.86 -1.90
CA ALA A 133 9.46 45.64 -2.33
C ALA A 133 8.94 45.46 -3.78
N GLY A 134 7.74 44.88 -3.86
CA GLY A 134 6.77 45.23 -4.90
C GLY A 134 6.23 44.06 -5.72
N ALA A 135 4.90 43.91 -5.65
CA ALA A 135 4.04 43.29 -6.65
C ALA A 135 4.04 41.75 -6.81
N THR A 136 2.98 41.15 -6.26
CA THR A 136 2.04 40.23 -6.92
C THR A 136 2.62 39.08 -7.76
N THR A 137 2.41 37.83 -7.33
CA THR A 137 1.55 36.83 -8.03
C THR A 137 1.56 35.45 -7.33
N ASN A 138 0.36 35.02 -6.95
CA ASN A 138 -0.19 33.67 -6.84
C ASN A 138 0.74 32.43 -6.84
N GLY A 139 0.68 31.69 -5.71
CA GLY A 139 0.23 30.29 -5.68
C GLY A 139 1.18 29.17 -6.10
N SER A 140 1.85 28.53 -5.13
CA SER A 140 2.02 27.06 -5.01
C SER A 140 3.05 26.70 -3.93
N ALA A 141 2.61 26.41 -2.69
CA ALA A 141 3.44 25.74 -1.67
C ALA A 141 2.57 24.91 -0.70
N GLY A 142 1.38 24.49 -1.14
CA GLY A 142 0.39 23.83 -0.30
C GLY A 142 -0.20 22.53 -0.88
N VAL A 143 0.27 22.05 -2.01
CA VAL A 143 -0.50 21.04 -2.74
C VAL A 143 -0.33 19.61 -2.18
N ASP A 144 0.72 19.30 -1.42
CA ASP A 144 1.02 17.89 -1.09
C ASP A 144 0.21 17.24 0.04
N GLU A 145 -0.12 17.93 1.14
CA GLU A 145 -0.76 17.29 2.32
C GLU A 145 -2.28 17.06 2.14
N VAL A 146 -2.96 18.04 1.55
CA VAL A 146 -4.41 17.96 1.30
C VAL A 146 -4.71 16.96 0.18
N GLU A 147 -3.87 16.92 -0.85
CA GLU A 147 -4.00 15.96 -1.94
C GLU A 147 -3.71 14.53 -1.46
N PHE A 148 -2.74 14.34 -0.56
CA PHE A 148 -2.50 13.06 0.10
C PHE A 148 -3.75 12.57 0.86
N LEU A 149 -4.36 13.42 1.69
CA LEU A 149 -5.58 13.08 2.43
C LEU A 149 -6.76 12.77 1.50
N GLU A 150 -6.94 13.53 0.42
CA GLU A 150 -7.97 13.25 -0.60
C GLU A 150 -7.77 11.89 -1.26
N ARG A 151 -6.52 11.54 -1.61
CA ARG A 151 -6.21 10.22 -2.16
C ARG A 151 -6.48 9.10 -1.14
N SER A 152 -6.18 9.30 0.14
CA SER A 152 -6.44 8.32 1.20
C SER A 152 -7.94 8.12 1.46
N ILE A 153 -8.72 9.20 1.56
CA ILE A 153 -10.20 9.14 1.68
C ILE A 153 -10.81 8.39 0.49
N LYS A 154 -10.36 8.69 -0.73
CA LYS A 154 -10.86 8.07 -1.96
C LYS A 154 -10.50 6.57 -2.07
N ARG A 155 -9.41 6.13 -1.42
CA ARG A 155 -9.04 4.70 -1.33
C ARG A 155 -9.96 3.95 -0.37
N GLU A 156 -10.22 4.51 0.80
CA GLU A 156 -11.14 3.93 1.80
C GLU A 156 -12.57 3.82 1.25
N GLU A 157 -13.05 4.86 0.54
CA GLU A 157 -14.34 4.80 -0.17
C GLU A 157 -14.41 3.67 -1.21
N ARG A 158 -13.28 3.36 -1.86
CA ARG A 158 -13.21 2.24 -2.81
C ARG A 158 -13.30 0.89 -2.09
N SER A 159 -12.74 0.77 -0.90
CA SER A 159 -12.88 -0.42 -0.05
C SER A 159 -14.35 -0.69 0.30
N ILE A 160 -15.08 0.35 0.76
CA ILE A 160 -16.53 0.26 1.08
C ILE A 160 -17.36 -0.18 -0.14
N ARG A 161 -17.01 0.33 -1.32
CA ARG A 161 -17.69 -0.01 -2.57
C ARG A 161 -17.43 -1.45 -2.98
N ASN A 162 -16.22 -1.97 -2.83
CA ASN A 162 -15.92 -3.37 -3.12
C ASN A 162 -16.67 -4.33 -2.18
N THR A 163 -16.90 -3.92 -0.93
CA THR A 163 -17.71 -4.70 0.01
C THR A 163 -19.18 -4.83 -0.43
N TRP A 164 -19.64 -4.04 -1.40
CA TRP A 164 -20.99 -4.16 -1.98
C TRP A 164 -21.11 -5.42 -2.83
N TYR A 165 -20.06 -5.78 -3.59
CA TYR A 165 -20.01 -7.03 -4.37
C TYR A 165 -20.05 -8.28 -3.50
N LEU A 166 -19.42 -8.25 -2.32
CA LEU A 166 -19.49 -9.35 -1.35
C LEU A 166 -20.92 -9.57 -0.82
N ARG A 167 -21.65 -8.49 -0.49
CA ARG A 167 -23.05 -8.58 -0.05
C ARG A 167 -23.96 -9.05 -1.19
N ALA A 168 -23.80 -8.48 -2.38
CA ALA A 168 -24.57 -8.86 -3.55
C ALA A 168 -24.28 -10.32 -3.96
N GLY A 169 -23.02 -10.76 -3.89
CA GLY A 169 -22.61 -12.13 -4.17
C GLY A 169 -23.18 -13.14 -3.18
N ALA A 170 -23.20 -12.83 -1.88
CA ALA A 170 -23.79 -13.70 -0.87
C ALA A 170 -25.31 -13.88 -1.05
N LEU A 171 -26.03 -12.82 -1.41
CA LEU A 171 -27.44 -12.90 -1.79
C LEU A 171 -27.63 -13.67 -3.10
N GLY A 172 -26.79 -13.41 -4.11
CA GLY A 172 -26.83 -14.09 -5.40
C GLY A 172 -26.61 -15.60 -5.29
N LEU A 173 -25.65 -16.04 -4.47
CA LEU A 173 -25.43 -17.46 -4.16
C LEU A 173 -26.65 -18.08 -3.47
N GLY A 174 -27.26 -17.36 -2.51
CA GLY A 174 -28.47 -17.83 -1.85
C GLY A 174 -29.65 -18.01 -2.82
N LEU A 175 -29.83 -17.06 -3.75
CA LEU A 175 -30.85 -17.15 -4.80
C LEU A 175 -30.57 -18.29 -5.80
N MET A 176 -29.31 -18.50 -6.18
CA MET A 176 -28.89 -19.61 -7.04
C MET A 176 -29.20 -20.97 -6.40
N VAL A 177 -28.87 -21.15 -5.11
CA VAL A 177 -29.18 -22.37 -4.36
C VAL A 177 -30.69 -22.55 -4.22
N SER A 178 -31.44 -21.47 -3.98
CA SER A 178 -32.91 -21.49 -3.92
C SER A 178 -33.53 -21.94 -5.26
N ALA A 179 -33.05 -21.41 -6.39
CA ALA A 179 -33.49 -21.82 -7.72
C ALA A 179 -33.16 -23.30 -8.02
N LEU A 180 -31.99 -23.77 -7.58
CA LEU A 180 -31.58 -25.17 -7.71
C LEU A 180 -32.49 -26.11 -6.92
N VAL A 181 -32.82 -25.75 -5.66
CA VAL A 181 -33.75 -26.51 -4.81
C VAL A 181 -35.16 -26.53 -5.42
N MET A 182 -35.59 -25.44 -6.04
CA MET A 182 -36.89 -25.37 -6.71
C MET A 182 -36.95 -26.18 -8.00
N THR A 183 -35.87 -26.26 -8.78
CA THR A 183 -35.85 -26.95 -10.09
C THR A 183 -35.52 -28.44 -9.99
N LEU A 184 -34.58 -28.82 -9.12
CA LEU A 184 -34.05 -30.18 -9.03
C LEU A 184 -34.42 -30.92 -7.75
N GLY A 185 -35.00 -30.22 -6.76
CA GLY A 185 -35.37 -30.79 -5.46
C GLY A 185 -36.62 -31.69 -5.47
N GLY A 186 -36.88 -32.43 -6.54
CA GLY A 186 -38.06 -33.30 -6.67
C GLY A 186 -38.17 -34.39 -5.60
N ALA A 187 -37.05 -34.74 -4.97
CA ALA A 187 -36.99 -35.71 -3.86
C ALA A 187 -37.40 -35.12 -2.49
N LEU A 188 -37.56 -33.79 -2.37
CA LEU A 188 -37.97 -33.15 -1.12
C LEU A 188 -39.49 -32.96 -1.06
N GLN A 189 -40.03 -33.08 0.16
CA GLN A 189 -41.43 -32.77 0.45
C GLN A 189 -41.73 -31.28 0.19
N SER A 190 -42.92 -30.98 -0.34
CA SER A 190 -43.32 -29.64 -0.81
C SER A 190 -43.08 -28.52 0.23
N GLN A 191 -43.40 -28.79 1.50
CA GLN A 191 -43.18 -27.84 2.60
C GLN A 191 -41.69 -27.54 2.85
N SER A 192 -40.84 -28.58 2.82
CA SER A 192 -39.39 -28.44 3.02
C SER A 192 -38.72 -27.63 1.92
N ARG A 193 -39.21 -27.74 0.68
CA ARG A 193 -38.70 -26.97 -0.48
C ARG A 193 -38.97 -25.48 -0.33
N LEU A 194 -40.16 -25.10 0.12
CA LEU A 194 -40.52 -23.70 0.35
C LEU A 194 -39.68 -23.08 1.48
N ILE A 195 -39.48 -23.83 2.58
CA ILE A 195 -38.68 -23.36 3.72
C ILE A 195 -37.23 -23.11 3.28
N LEU A 196 -36.61 -24.02 2.53
CA LEU A 196 -35.23 -23.84 2.05
C LEU A 196 -35.13 -22.71 1.02
N ALA A 197 -36.11 -22.58 0.11
CA ALA A 197 -36.08 -21.56 -0.93
C ALA A 197 -36.15 -20.13 -0.38
N VAL A 198 -36.86 -19.91 0.74
CA VAL A 198 -36.94 -18.59 1.40
C VAL A 198 -35.83 -18.41 2.44
N GLY A 199 -35.53 -19.47 3.20
CA GLY A 199 -34.56 -19.42 4.30
C GLY A 199 -33.12 -19.25 3.83
N VAL A 200 -32.72 -19.92 2.75
CA VAL A 200 -31.33 -19.89 2.27
C VAL A 200 -30.89 -18.47 1.84
N PRO A 201 -31.62 -17.73 0.99
CA PRO A 201 -31.27 -16.35 0.66
C PRO A 201 -31.22 -15.40 1.86
N MET A 202 -32.12 -15.59 2.84
CA MET A 202 -32.18 -14.77 4.04
C MET A 202 -30.94 -15.01 4.92
N ILE A 203 -30.57 -16.28 5.13
CA ILE A 203 -29.41 -16.65 5.94
C ILE A 203 -28.10 -16.23 5.27
N THR A 204 -27.92 -16.48 3.97
CA THR A 204 -26.70 -16.07 3.26
C THR A 204 -26.56 -14.55 3.19
N GLY A 205 -27.67 -13.83 3.05
CA GLY A 205 -27.70 -12.37 3.14
C GLY A 205 -27.27 -11.84 4.50
N LEU A 206 -27.76 -12.44 5.60
CA LEU A 206 -27.37 -12.07 6.96
C LEU A 206 -25.90 -12.37 7.25
N ILE A 207 -25.38 -13.51 6.79
CA ILE A 207 -23.96 -13.86 6.90
C ILE A 207 -23.10 -12.86 6.12
N GLY A 208 -23.46 -12.56 4.88
CA GLY A 208 -22.76 -11.57 4.06
C GLY A 208 -22.82 -10.16 4.66
N TRP A 209 -23.94 -9.79 5.27
CA TRP A 209 -24.07 -8.53 6.01
C TRP A 209 -23.17 -8.49 7.23
N GLY A 210 -23.24 -9.51 8.10
CA GLY A 210 -22.48 -9.61 9.33
C GLY A 210 -20.96 -9.64 9.11
N ALA A 211 -20.50 -10.41 8.11
CA ALA A 211 -19.09 -10.51 7.75
C ALA A 211 -18.49 -9.17 7.28
N THR A 212 -19.32 -8.24 6.81
CA THR A 212 -18.87 -6.99 6.20
C THR A 212 -19.24 -5.73 6.99
N GLU A 213 -20.04 -5.85 8.05
CA GLU A 213 -20.52 -4.70 8.84
C GLU A 213 -19.41 -4.11 9.72
N ARG A 214 -18.59 -4.97 10.35
CA ARG A 214 -17.45 -4.50 11.16
C ARG A 214 -16.45 -3.71 10.32
N ASP A 215 -16.05 -4.24 9.18
CA ASP A 215 -15.07 -3.60 8.31
C ASP A 215 -15.58 -2.27 7.75
N ARG A 216 -16.87 -2.21 7.37
CA ARG A 216 -17.51 -0.95 6.97
C ARG A 216 -17.59 0.07 8.09
N ALA A 217 -17.85 -0.35 9.32
CA ALA A 217 -17.93 0.55 10.47
C ALA A 217 -16.55 1.14 10.79
N ALA A 218 -15.50 0.31 10.79
CA ALA A 218 -14.12 0.73 10.97
C ALA A 218 -13.67 1.70 9.86
N CYS A 219 -13.89 1.34 8.60
CA CYS A 219 -13.56 2.18 7.45
C CYS A 219 -14.28 3.54 7.48
N ARG A 220 -15.57 3.57 7.86
CA ARG A 220 -16.33 4.82 8.00
C ARG A 220 -15.79 5.72 9.10
N ASP A 221 -15.32 5.15 10.21
CA ASP A 221 -14.68 5.90 11.29
C ASP A 221 -13.35 6.51 10.82
N SER A 222 -12.53 5.74 10.11
CA SER A 222 -11.28 6.22 9.51
C SER A 222 -11.52 7.36 8.52
N ILE A 223 -12.50 7.23 7.61
CA ILE A 223 -12.86 8.30 6.66
C ILE A 223 -13.24 9.59 7.39
N LYS A 224 -14.03 9.50 8.47
CA LYS A 224 -14.42 10.68 9.27
C LYS A 224 -13.21 11.35 9.90
N LYS A 225 -12.29 10.58 10.49
CA LYS A 225 -11.07 11.12 11.09
C LYS A 225 -10.23 11.86 10.05
N LEU A 226 -10.05 11.24 8.87
CA LEU A 226 -9.32 11.84 7.76
C LEU A 226 -10.01 13.10 7.23
N SER A 227 -11.33 13.12 7.11
CA SER A 227 -12.07 14.30 6.65
C SER A 227 -11.96 15.47 7.64
N TYR A 228 -12.09 15.21 8.94
CA TYR A 228 -11.91 16.26 9.96
C TYR A 228 -10.50 16.85 9.93
N LEU A 229 -9.49 16.02 9.69
CA LEU A 229 -8.10 16.46 9.59
C LEU A 229 -7.87 17.30 8.34
N LYS A 230 -8.43 16.88 7.20
CA LYS A 230 -8.41 17.63 5.95
C LYS A 230 -9.03 19.01 6.13
N ASP A 231 -10.23 19.09 6.70
CA ASP A 231 -10.94 20.36 6.92
C ASP A 231 -10.16 21.29 7.87
N GLY A 232 -9.56 20.73 8.91
CA GLY A 232 -8.70 21.49 9.84
C GLY A 232 -7.44 22.06 9.19
N LEU A 233 -6.77 21.28 8.34
CA LEU A 233 -5.60 21.74 7.58
C LEU A 233 -5.96 22.80 6.53
N GLN A 234 -7.10 22.64 5.86
CA GLN A 234 -7.61 23.65 4.93
C GLN A 234 -7.92 24.99 5.63
N LEU A 235 -8.48 24.96 6.86
CA LEU A 235 -8.67 26.15 7.68
C LEU A 235 -7.33 26.79 8.09
N CYS A 236 -6.33 25.98 8.41
CA CYS A 236 -4.99 26.46 8.77
C CYS A 236 -4.25 27.12 7.60
N ARG A 237 -4.60 26.77 6.36
CA ARG A 237 -4.08 27.44 5.16
C ARG A 237 -4.72 28.82 4.93
N SER A 238 -5.98 29.00 5.29
CA SER A 238 -6.72 30.24 5.03
C SER A 238 -6.57 31.29 6.15
N VAL A 239 -6.15 30.89 7.36
CA VAL A 239 -6.01 31.80 8.52
C VAL A 239 -4.70 31.55 9.25
N ILE A 240 -3.92 32.60 9.51
CA ILE A 240 -2.70 32.55 10.32
C ILE A 240 -3.10 32.34 11.79
N ASN A 241 -3.18 31.08 12.22
CA ASN A 241 -3.54 30.70 13.60
C ASN A 241 -2.35 30.01 14.29
N PRO A 242 -1.93 30.46 15.50
CA PRO A 242 -0.79 29.88 16.22
C PRO A 242 -0.99 28.40 16.63
N ASN A 243 -2.23 27.89 16.64
CA ASN A 243 -2.50 26.48 16.94
C ASN A 243 -2.25 25.53 15.76
N CYS A 244 -2.00 26.03 14.55
CA CYS A 244 -1.79 25.19 13.35
C CYS A 244 -0.53 24.32 13.42
N GLY A 245 0.53 24.78 14.11
CA GLY A 245 1.72 23.97 14.34
C GLY A 245 1.43 22.70 15.15
N LYS A 246 0.53 22.77 16.15
CA LYS A 246 0.11 21.61 16.94
C LYS A 246 -0.73 20.63 16.13
N LEU A 247 -1.53 21.13 15.19
CA LEU A 247 -2.34 20.29 14.31
C LEU A 247 -1.46 19.49 13.35
N HIS A 248 -0.47 20.14 12.74
CA HIS A 248 0.50 19.49 11.85
C HIS A 248 1.34 18.44 12.60
N ALA A 249 1.81 18.74 13.81
CA ALA A 249 2.50 17.76 14.66
C ALA A 249 1.62 16.56 15.04
N ARG A 250 0.29 16.76 15.14
CA ARG A 250 -0.67 15.68 15.43
C ARG A 250 -0.99 14.84 14.19
N PHE A 251 -1.01 15.44 13.00
CA PHE A 251 -1.10 14.74 11.72
C PHE A 251 0.06 13.74 11.59
N TRP A 252 1.31 14.21 11.75
CA TRP A 252 2.49 13.35 11.63
C TRP A 252 2.50 12.22 12.66
N ARG A 253 2.10 12.49 13.91
CA ARG A 253 1.97 11.46 14.95
C ARG A 253 0.91 10.38 14.63
N MET A 254 -0.13 10.75 13.88
CA MET A 254 -1.18 9.80 13.47
C MET A 254 -0.70 8.93 12.30
N VAL A 255 0.04 9.50 11.36
CA VAL A 255 0.75 8.74 10.30
C VAL A 255 1.73 7.74 10.92
N GLU A 256 2.38 8.12 12.02
CA GLU A 256 3.33 7.29 12.77
C GLU A 256 2.65 6.21 13.64
N GLN A 257 1.38 6.39 14.01
CA GLN A 257 0.59 5.38 14.75
C GLN A 257 -0.11 4.37 13.84
N ASP A 258 -0.54 4.76 12.63
CA ASP A 258 -1.07 3.83 11.63
C ASP A 258 0.04 2.96 11.01
N SER A 259 1.33 3.30 11.21
CA SER A 259 2.45 2.40 10.91
C SER A 259 2.69 1.31 11.97
N ASP A 260 1.99 1.37 13.11
CA ASP A 260 2.14 0.45 14.24
C ASP A 260 0.95 -0.54 14.40
N ALA A 261 -0.06 -0.49 13.52
CA ALA A 261 -1.27 -1.33 13.53
C ALA A 261 -1.33 -2.31 12.35
#